data_AF-A0A4V6E302-F1
#
_entry.id   AF-A0A4V6E302-F1
#
_cell.length_a   1.000
_cell.length_b   1.000
_cell.length_c   1.000
_cell.angle_alpha   90.00
_cell.angle_beta   90.00
_cell.angle_gamma   90.00
#
_symmetry.space_group_name_H-M   'P 1'
#
loop_
_entity.id
_entity.type
_entity.pdbx_description
1 polymer ?
#
loop_
_entity_poly.entity_id
_entity_poly.type
_entity_poly.pdbx_seq_one_letter_code
_entity_poly.pdbx_strand_id
1 'polypeptide(L)'
;MYRKGHVGASLVVYAPLGFLVTALGSVEVGAAGAVGVASLAMVPDLDTRVPFVKHRGITHTVWFALLVGVAFGAAGLAVGLRSGLVEALLFGGAGFLFGVATIGSHLLADALTPMGVRPFAPLRDTEYTLDLVTAANPLANYALLGLGVAVAAAALVAGEAVPA
;
A
#
# COMPACT_ATOMS: atom_id res chain seq x y z
N MET A 1 3.11 -9.50 -9.45
CA MET A 1 2.00 -10.48 -9.24
C MET A 1 0.84 -10.12 -10.16
N TYR A 2 -0.30 -10.80 -10.13
CA TYR A 2 -1.53 -10.26 -10.77
C TYR A 2 -2.37 -9.50 -9.75
N ARG A 3 -3.42 -8.80 -10.23
CA ARG A 3 -4.25 -7.89 -9.43
C ARG A 3 -4.67 -8.46 -8.07
N LYS A 4 -5.10 -9.71 -8.03
CA LYS A 4 -5.54 -10.36 -6.78
C LYS A 4 -4.40 -10.45 -5.76
N GLY A 5 -3.21 -10.84 -6.20
CA GLY A 5 -2.01 -10.85 -5.34
C GLY A 5 -1.64 -9.46 -4.82
N HIS A 6 -1.66 -8.43 -5.68
CA HIS A 6 -1.36 -7.06 -5.25
C HIS A 6 -2.38 -6.51 -4.26
N VAL A 7 -3.68 -6.74 -4.48
CA VAL A 7 -4.73 -6.36 -3.53
C VAL A 7 -4.55 -7.08 -2.19
N GLY A 8 -4.22 -8.36 -2.22
CA GLY A 8 -3.88 -9.11 -1.01
C GLY A 8 -2.70 -8.52 -0.25
N ALA A 9 -1.60 -8.28 -0.95
CA ALA A 9 -0.41 -7.66 -0.36
C ALA A 9 -0.68 -6.28 0.23
N SER A 10 -1.47 -5.44 -0.46
CA SER A 10 -1.82 -4.12 0.05
C SER A 10 -2.61 -4.19 1.36
N LEU A 11 -3.51 -5.16 1.48
CA LEU A 11 -4.28 -5.37 2.71
C LEU A 11 -3.41 -5.90 3.86
N VAL A 12 -2.49 -6.84 3.58
CA VAL A 12 -1.54 -7.34 4.59
C VAL A 12 -0.67 -6.20 5.12
N VAL A 13 -0.08 -5.40 4.23
CA VAL A 13 0.81 -4.28 4.62
C VAL A 13 0.04 -3.18 5.33
N TYR A 14 -1.22 -2.94 4.94
CA TYR A 14 -2.08 -1.94 5.58
C TYR A 14 -2.57 -2.37 6.96
N ALA A 15 -2.70 -3.66 7.25
CA ALA A 15 -3.37 -4.15 8.45
C ALA A 15 -2.88 -3.51 9.78
N PRO A 16 -1.57 -3.31 10.04
CA PRO A 16 -1.13 -2.61 11.25
C PRO A 16 -1.62 -1.16 11.33
N LEU A 17 -1.65 -0.45 10.21
CA LEU A 17 -2.20 0.91 10.13
C LEU A 17 -3.72 0.89 10.29
N GLY A 18 -4.41 -0.07 9.68
CA GLY A 18 -5.85 -0.28 9.84
C GLY A 18 -6.25 -0.51 11.30
N PHE A 19 -5.52 -1.35 12.02
CA PHE A 19 -5.69 -1.54 13.47
C PHE A 19 -5.58 -0.21 14.23
N LEU A 20 -4.51 0.56 14.01
CA LEU A 20 -4.29 1.82 14.72
C LEU A 20 -5.36 2.87 14.41
N VAL A 21 -5.74 3.00 13.14
CA VAL A 21 -6.81 3.92 12.70
C VAL A 21 -8.14 3.55 13.33
N THR A 22 -8.44 2.26 13.43
CA THR A 22 -9.67 1.81 14.09
C THR A 22 -9.63 2.01 15.60
N ALA A 23 -8.53 1.65 16.26
CA ALA A 23 -8.39 1.79 17.71
C ALA A 23 -8.44 3.25 18.20
N LEU A 24 -7.92 4.18 17.39
CA LEU A 24 -7.88 5.61 17.74
C LEU A 24 -9.05 6.41 17.16
N GLY A 25 -9.87 5.79 16.32
CA GLY A 25 -10.91 6.46 15.55
C GLY A 25 -12.16 5.61 15.49
N SER A 26 -12.37 4.94 14.36
CA SER A 26 -13.52 4.06 14.19
C SER A 26 -13.25 2.97 13.16
N VAL A 27 -14.06 1.90 13.22
CA VAL A 27 -13.97 0.78 12.28
C VAL A 27 -14.29 1.21 10.86
N GLU A 28 -15.18 2.18 10.67
CA GLU A 28 -15.54 2.72 9.36
C GLU A 28 -14.35 3.43 8.70
N VAL A 29 -13.57 4.21 9.46
CA VAL A 29 -12.39 4.91 8.92
C VAL A 29 -11.29 3.91 8.57
N GLY A 30 -11.07 2.89 9.42
CA GLY A 30 -10.13 1.81 9.11
C GLY A 30 -10.55 0.99 7.88
N ALA A 31 -11.84 0.68 7.76
CA ALA A 31 -12.39 -0.02 6.59
C ALA A 31 -12.27 0.83 5.32
N ALA A 32 -12.50 2.15 5.39
CA ALA A 32 -12.30 3.06 4.28
C ALA A 32 -10.83 3.07 3.81
N GLY A 33 -9.88 3.05 4.74
CA GLY A 33 -8.46 2.91 4.41
C GLY A 33 -8.14 1.56 3.72
N ALA A 34 -8.72 0.46 4.20
CA ALA A 34 -8.56 -0.85 3.56
C ALA A 34 -9.08 -0.87 2.11
N VAL A 35 -10.26 -0.29 1.87
CA VAL A 35 -10.82 -0.11 0.52
C VAL A 35 -9.92 0.78 -0.33
N GLY A 36 -9.37 1.84 0.26
CA GLY A 36 -8.44 2.76 -0.39
C GLY A 36 -7.18 2.06 -0.91
N VAL A 37 -6.45 1.36 -0.04
CA VAL A 37 -5.21 0.65 -0.44
C VAL A 37 -5.50 -0.44 -1.48
N ALA A 38 -6.61 -1.18 -1.33
CA ALA A 38 -7.02 -2.21 -2.28
C ALA A 38 -7.35 -1.63 -3.67
N SER A 39 -8.04 -0.48 -3.70
CA SER A 39 -8.41 0.21 -4.94
C SER A 39 -7.19 0.74 -5.68
N LEU A 40 -6.18 1.18 -4.94
CA LEU A 40 -4.96 1.79 -5.45
C LEU A 40 -3.80 0.79 -5.64
N ALA A 41 -3.99 -0.48 -5.29
CA ALA A 41 -2.94 -1.51 -5.33
C ALA A 41 -2.31 -1.70 -6.72
N MET A 42 -3.01 -1.32 -7.80
CA MET A 42 -2.53 -1.44 -9.19
C MET A 42 -2.00 -0.13 -9.79
N VAL A 43 -1.84 0.93 -8.98
CA VAL A 43 -1.36 2.23 -9.46
C VAL A 43 -0.01 2.13 -10.18
N PRO A 44 1.01 1.42 -9.66
CA PRO A 44 2.28 1.26 -10.38
C PRO A 44 2.12 0.64 -11.78
N ASP A 45 1.31 -0.42 -11.90
CA ASP A 45 1.07 -1.15 -13.15
C ASP A 45 0.20 -0.39 -14.16
N LEU A 46 -0.32 0.78 -13.82
CA LEU A 46 -0.91 1.68 -14.81
C LEU A 46 0.12 2.09 -15.86
N ASP A 47 1.42 2.00 -15.56
CA ASP A 47 2.52 2.24 -16.49
C ASP A 47 2.43 1.43 -17.79
N THR A 48 1.90 0.21 -17.75
CA THR A 48 1.67 -0.65 -18.93
C THR A 48 0.75 -0.02 -19.97
N ARG A 49 -0.01 1.01 -19.57
CA ARG A 49 -0.95 1.75 -20.42
C ARG A 49 -0.50 3.16 -20.75
N VAL A 50 0.67 3.60 -20.26
CA VAL A 50 1.18 4.95 -20.49
C VAL A 50 2.33 4.87 -21.51
N PRO A 51 2.18 5.48 -22.70
CA PRO A 51 3.27 5.54 -23.67
C PRO A 51 4.53 6.13 -23.06
N PHE A 52 5.69 5.59 -23.46
CA PHE A 52 7.03 6.02 -23.02
C PHE A 52 7.37 5.77 -21.54
N VAL A 53 6.45 5.23 -20.73
CA VAL A 53 6.76 4.76 -19.37
C VAL A 53 7.12 3.28 -19.43
N LYS A 54 8.34 2.94 -19.00
CA LYS A 54 8.79 1.55 -18.94
C LYS A 54 8.07 0.84 -17.78
N HIS A 55 7.48 -0.32 -18.05
CA HIS A 55 6.96 -1.19 -17.00
C HIS A 55 8.08 -1.61 -16.04
N ARG A 56 7.82 -1.53 -14.72
CA ARG A 56 8.84 -1.68 -13.67
C ARG A 56 9.98 -0.67 -13.75
N GLY A 57 9.65 0.51 -14.29
CA GLY A 57 10.49 1.70 -14.28
C GLY A 57 10.24 2.54 -13.02
N ILE A 58 10.12 3.86 -13.20
CA ILE A 58 10.02 4.81 -12.08
C ILE A 58 8.83 4.52 -11.13
N THR A 59 7.72 4.00 -11.65
CA THR A 59 6.50 3.62 -10.93
C THR A 59 6.71 2.49 -9.92
N HIS A 60 7.77 1.68 -10.06
CA HIS A 60 8.09 0.56 -9.18
C HIS A 60 9.32 0.85 -8.31
N THR A 61 9.45 2.10 -7.85
CA THR A 61 10.58 2.57 -7.03
C THR A 61 10.14 3.15 -5.68
N VAL A 62 11.08 3.24 -4.74
CA VAL A 62 10.86 3.95 -3.46
C VAL A 62 10.58 5.43 -3.70
N TRP A 63 11.10 6.02 -4.78
CA TRP A 63 10.87 7.43 -5.12
C TRP A 63 9.41 7.68 -5.48
N PHE A 64 8.80 6.77 -6.25
CA PHE A 64 7.38 6.85 -6.55
C PHE A 64 6.53 6.60 -5.30
N ALA A 65 6.93 5.67 -4.43
CA ALA A 65 6.28 5.48 -3.13
C ALA A 65 6.31 6.74 -2.27
N LEU A 66 7.47 7.41 -2.19
CA LEU A 66 7.62 8.68 -1.48
C LEU A 66 6.82 9.80 -2.12
N LEU A 67 6.79 9.90 -3.46
CA LEU A 67 5.99 10.90 -4.17
C LEU A 67 4.50 10.75 -3.86
N VAL A 68 3.97 9.52 -3.96
CA VAL A 68 2.56 9.22 -3.63
C VAL A 68 2.29 9.46 -2.15
N GLY A 69 3.22 9.07 -1.27
CA GLY A 69 3.18 9.41 0.15
C GLY A 69 3.06 10.91 0.39
N VAL A 70 3.95 11.72 -0.18
CA VAL A 70 3.91 13.18 -0.05
C VAL A 70 2.60 13.76 -0.58
N ALA A 71 2.08 13.25 -1.70
CA ALA A 71 0.79 13.70 -2.25
C ALA A 71 -0.38 13.46 -1.27
N PHE A 72 -0.51 12.25 -0.73
CA PHE A 72 -1.55 11.95 0.26
C PHE A 72 -1.30 12.65 1.61
N GLY A 73 -0.05 12.80 2.02
CA GLY A 73 0.32 13.53 3.23
C GLY A 73 -0.01 15.02 3.13
N ALA A 74 0.24 15.66 1.98
CA ALA A 74 -0.16 17.03 1.72
C ALA A 74 -1.69 17.21 1.76
N ALA A 75 -2.44 16.25 1.19
CA ALA A 75 -3.90 16.25 1.27
C ALA A 75 -4.38 16.12 2.72
N GLY A 76 -3.78 15.20 3.50
CA GLY A 76 -4.08 15.03 4.92
C GLY A 76 -3.78 16.28 5.75
N LEU A 77 -2.62 16.91 5.54
CA LEU A 77 -2.26 18.20 6.14
C LEU A 77 -3.32 19.26 5.84
N ALA A 78 -3.70 19.42 4.57
CA ALA A 78 -4.68 20.42 4.16
C ALA A 78 -6.04 20.24 4.84
N VAL A 79 -6.49 18.99 5.02
CA VAL A 79 -7.71 18.65 5.76
C VAL A 79 -7.55 18.99 7.24
N GLY A 80 -6.47 18.55 7.88
CA GLY A 80 -6.29 18.71 9.32
C GLY A 80 -6.03 20.16 9.76
N LEU A 81 -5.46 21.00 8.90
CA LEU A 81 -5.25 22.43 9.17
C LEU A 81 -6.53 23.21 9.48
N ARG A 82 -7.70 22.66 9.10
CA ARG A 82 -9.01 23.25 9.43
C ARG A 82 -9.37 23.09 10.91
N SER A 83 -8.75 22.14 11.59
CA SER A 83 -9.02 21.78 12.99
C SER A 83 -7.89 22.21 13.93
N GLY A 84 -6.64 22.22 13.46
CA GLY A 84 -5.50 22.62 14.27
C GLY A 84 -4.18 22.05 13.76
N LEU A 85 -3.07 22.45 14.38
CA LEU A 85 -1.73 21.97 14.00
C LEU A 85 -1.55 20.47 14.32
N VAL A 86 -2.10 20.01 15.45
CA VAL A 86 -1.97 18.61 15.87
C VAL A 86 -2.71 17.69 14.88
N GLU A 87 -3.94 18.04 14.52
CA GLU A 87 -4.76 17.33 13.55
C GLU A 87 -4.14 17.36 12.16
N ALA A 88 -3.56 18.50 11.76
CA ALA A 88 -2.80 18.61 10.51
C ALA A 88 -1.65 17.59 10.47
N LEU A 89 -0.82 17.53 11.52
CA LEU A 89 0.30 16.60 11.58
C LEU A 89 -0.15 15.14 11.62
N LEU A 90 -1.23 14.83 12.34
CA LEU A 90 -1.81 13.49 12.42
C LEU A 90 -2.34 13.03 11.06
N PHE A 91 -3.22 13.82 10.43
CA PHE A 91 -3.78 13.47 9.12
C PHE A 91 -2.72 13.49 8.01
N GLY A 92 -1.76 14.42 8.11
CA GLY A 92 -0.60 14.45 7.23
C GLY A 92 0.25 13.19 7.31
N GLY A 93 0.61 12.77 8.53
CA GLY A 93 1.34 11.54 8.77
C GLY A 93 0.58 10.30 8.31
N ALA A 94 -0.72 10.21 8.63
CA ALA A 94 -1.57 9.10 8.21
C ALA A 94 -1.69 9.03 6.68
N GLY A 95 -1.90 10.15 6.00
CA GLY A 95 -1.94 10.22 4.54
C GLY A 95 -0.60 9.82 3.91
N PHE A 96 0.52 10.28 4.48
CA PHE A 96 1.85 9.89 4.01
C PHE A 96 2.06 8.37 4.12
N LEU A 97 1.77 7.80 5.29
CA LEU A 97 1.89 6.36 5.51
C LEU A 97 0.96 5.57 4.60
N PHE A 98 -0.27 6.03 4.39
CA PHE A 98 -1.21 5.41 3.46
C PHE A 98 -0.63 5.35 2.03
N GLY A 99 -0.10 6.46 1.52
CA GLY A 99 0.48 6.52 0.17
C GLY A 99 1.73 5.63 0.03
N VAL A 100 2.67 5.72 0.99
CA VAL A 100 3.89 4.90 0.99
C VAL A 100 3.57 3.41 1.11
N ALA A 101 2.67 3.03 2.02
CA ALA A 101 2.27 1.64 2.22
C ALA A 101 1.58 1.05 0.98
N THR A 102 0.74 1.84 0.31
CA THR A 102 0.05 1.42 -0.92
C THR A 102 1.06 1.03 -2.00
N ILE A 103 1.99 1.93 -2.34
CA ILE A 103 2.99 1.64 -3.37
C ILE A 103 4.01 0.60 -2.89
N GLY A 104 4.46 0.70 -1.63
CA GLY A 104 5.40 -0.24 -1.04
C GLY A 104 4.88 -1.68 -1.07
N SER A 105 3.59 -1.89 -0.80
CA SER A 105 2.96 -3.21 -0.89
C SER A 105 3.02 -3.81 -2.30
N HIS A 106 2.93 -2.97 -3.33
CA HIS A 106 3.06 -3.40 -4.72
C HIS A 106 4.49 -3.87 -5.02
N LEU A 107 5.50 -3.11 -4.59
CA LEU A 107 6.92 -3.48 -4.73
C LEU A 107 7.21 -4.80 -4.00
N LEU A 108 6.70 -4.95 -2.77
CA LEU A 108 6.86 -6.18 -2.00
C LEU A 108 6.23 -7.37 -2.72
N ALA A 109 5.02 -7.21 -3.27
CA ALA A 109 4.36 -8.27 -4.04
C ALA A 109 5.11 -8.64 -5.31
N ASP A 110 5.74 -7.68 -5.99
CA ASP A 110 6.56 -7.96 -7.17
C ASP A 110 7.89 -8.63 -6.83
N ALA A 111 8.49 -8.29 -5.69
CA ALA A 111 9.70 -8.95 -5.18
C ALA A 111 9.47 -10.43 -4.88
N LEU A 112 8.23 -10.89 -4.65
CA LEU A 112 7.92 -12.32 -4.49
C LEU A 112 8.13 -13.13 -5.77
N THR A 113 8.19 -12.47 -6.93
CA THR A 113 8.18 -13.11 -8.25
C THR A 113 9.55 -13.05 -8.93
N PRO A 114 9.92 -14.03 -9.77
CA PRO A 114 11.23 -14.05 -10.46
C PRO A 114 11.58 -12.75 -11.19
N MET A 115 10.59 -12.03 -11.74
CA MET A 115 10.81 -10.78 -12.47
C MET A 115 11.30 -9.63 -11.56
N GLY A 116 11.09 -9.70 -10.24
CA GLY A 116 11.71 -8.79 -9.25
C GLY A 116 11.39 -7.29 -9.37
N VAL A 117 12.06 -6.48 -8.57
CA VAL A 117 11.98 -5.01 -8.61
C VAL A 117 13.36 -4.37 -8.47
N ARG A 118 13.52 -3.15 -9.00
CA ARG A 118 14.71 -2.31 -8.80
C ARG A 118 14.31 -1.05 -8.03
N PRO A 119 14.07 -1.17 -6.72
CA PRO A 119 13.38 -0.14 -5.95
C PRO A 119 14.17 1.17 -5.86
N PHE A 120 15.48 1.14 -6.07
CA PHE A 120 16.37 2.30 -6.00
C PHE A 120 16.79 2.85 -7.37
N ALA A 121 16.27 2.33 -8.48
CA ALA A 121 16.53 2.89 -9.80
C ALA A 121 16.03 4.35 -9.89
N PRO A 122 16.68 5.24 -10.65
CA PRO A 122 17.87 5.01 -11.47
C PRO A 122 19.20 5.19 -10.71
N LEU A 123 19.16 5.49 -9.40
CA LEU A 123 20.38 5.67 -8.60
C LEU A 123 21.15 4.36 -8.43
N ARG A 124 20.42 3.24 -8.28
CA ARG A 124 20.98 1.89 -8.24
C ARG A 124 20.06 0.90 -8.95
N ASP A 125 20.63 0.15 -9.89
CA ASP A 125 19.91 -0.85 -10.68
C ASP A 125 19.95 -2.27 -10.08
N THR A 126 20.26 -2.41 -8.78
CA THR A 126 20.23 -3.70 -8.10
C THR A 126 18.80 -4.26 -8.13
N GLU A 127 18.65 -5.47 -8.65
CA GLU A 127 17.39 -6.20 -8.68
C GLU A 127 17.19 -6.97 -7.37
N TYR A 128 15.99 -6.86 -6.81
CA TYR A 128 15.56 -7.58 -5.62
C TYR A 128 14.41 -8.50 -6.01
N THR A 129 14.62 -9.79 -5.77
CA THR A 129 13.66 -10.85 -6.03
C THR A 129 13.87 -11.98 -5.03
N LEU A 130 12.78 -12.57 -4.56
CA LEU A 130 12.78 -13.78 -3.73
C LEU A 130 12.54 -15.04 -4.56
N ASP A 131 12.10 -14.88 -5.81
CA ASP A 131 11.82 -15.98 -6.75
C ASP A 131 11.01 -17.14 -6.12
N LEU A 132 9.96 -16.80 -5.36
CA LEU A 132 9.18 -17.80 -4.63
C LEU A 132 8.07 -18.40 -5.51
N VAL A 133 7.39 -17.55 -6.27
CA VAL A 133 6.24 -17.92 -7.10
C VAL A 133 6.20 -17.12 -8.38
N THR A 134 5.79 -17.77 -9.47
CA THR A 134 5.55 -17.04 -10.73
C THR A 134 4.36 -16.09 -10.57
N ALA A 135 4.44 -14.92 -11.21
CA ALA A 135 3.38 -13.90 -11.12
C ALA A 135 2.00 -14.44 -11.57
N ALA A 136 1.99 -15.39 -12.50
CA ALA A 136 0.79 -16.02 -13.05
C ALA A 136 0.22 -17.16 -12.18
N ASN A 137 0.87 -17.56 -11.08
CA ASN A 137 0.39 -18.64 -10.24
C ASN A 137 -0.97 -18.27 -9.60
N PRO A 138 -2.08 -18.92 -9.98
CA PRO A 138 -3.41 -18.53 -9.51
C PRO A 138 -3.57 -18.80 -8.01
N LEU A 139 -3.03 -19.91 -7.52
CA LEU A 139 -3.10 -20.27 -6.11
C LEU A 139 -2.42 -19.21 -5.24
N ALA A 140 -1.22 -18.77 -5.61
CA ALA A 140 -0.51 -17.73 -4.88
C ALA A 140 -1.27 -16.39 -4.87
N ASN A 141 -1.85 -16.00 -6.01
CA ASN A 141 -2.65 -14.77 -6.11
C ASN A 141 -3.91 -14.81 -5.23
N TYR A 142 -4.63 -15.94 -5.22
CA TYR A 142 -5.82 -16.09 -4.38
C TYR A 142 -5.49 -16.29 -2.90
N ALA A 143 -4.42 -17.02 -2.58
CA ALA A 143 -3.96 -17.21 -1.21
C ALA A 143 -3.55 -15.87 -0.58
N LEU A 144 -2.80 -15.04 -1.31
CA LEU A 144 -2.40 -13.73 -0.83
C LEU A 144 -3.60 -12.78 -0.68
N LEU A 145 -4.58 -12.85 -1.61
CA LEU A 145 -5.85 -12.12 -1.47
C LEU A 145 -6.62 -12.55 -0.21
N GLY A 146 -6.81 -13.85 -0.03
CA GLY A 146 -7.52 -14.40 1.13
C GLY A 146 -6.82 -14.05 2.44
N LEU A 147 -5.49 -14.17 2.49
CA LEU A 147 -4.67 -13.76 3.62
C LEU A 147 -4.83 -12.26 3.91
N GLY A 148 -4.75 -11.41 2.88
CA GLY A 148 -4.92 -9.97 3.02
C GLY A 148 -6.28 -9.59 3.60
N VAL A 149 -7.37 -10.18 3.09
CA VAL A 149 -8.71 -9.95 3.64
C VAL A 149 -8.80 -10.41 5.09
N ALA A 150 -8.31 -11.61 5.41
CA ALA A 150 -8.37 -12.16 6.76
C ALA A 150 -7.58 -11.31 7.77
N VAL A 151 -6.35 -10.93 7.43
CA VAL A 151 -5.46 -10.15 8.30
C VAL A 151 -5.98 -8.72 8.47
N ALA A 152 -6.46 -8.08 7.40
CA ALA A 152 -7.07 -6.76 7.50
C ALA A 152 -8.34 -6.79 8.34
N ALA A 153 -9.25 -7.75 8.12
CA ALA A 153 -10.46 -7.88 8.93
C ALA A 153 -10.14 -8.13 10.41
N ALA A 154 -9.19 -9.02 10.71
CA ALA A 154 -8.75 -9.27 12.08
C ALA A 154 -8.17 -8.01 12.74
N ALA A 155 -7.37 -7.23 11.99
CA ALA A 155 -6.81 -5.98 12.47
C ALA A 155 -7.88 -4.92 12.78
N LEU A 156 -8.89 -4.77 11.92
CA LEU A 156 -10.00 -3.85 12.16
C LEU A 156 -10.82 -4.25 13.39
N VAL A 157 -11.22 -5.52 13.49
CA VAL A 157 -11.95 -6.04 14.65
C VAL A 157 -11.15 -5.90 15.95
N ALA A 158 -9.84 -6.20 15.90
CA ALA A 158 -8.97 -6.06 17.05
C ALA A 158 -8.81 -4.59 17.47
N GLY A 159 -8.74 -3.66 16.50
CA GLY A 159 -8.68 -2.23 16.79
C GLY A 159 -9.96 -1.74 17.46
N GLU A 160 -11.12 -2.17 16.99
CA GLU A 160 -12.43 -1.78 17.54
C GLU A 160 -12.62 -2.27 18.98
N ALA A 161 -11.99 -3.40 19.31
CA ALA A 161 -12.02 -3.97 20.66
C ALA A 161 -11.11 -3.25 21.67
N VAL A 162 -10.31 -2.26 21.25
CA VAL A 162 -9.45 -1.50 22.18
C VAL A 162 -10.34 -0.57 23.03
N PRO A 163 -10.30 -0.68 24.38
CA PRO A 163 -11.07 0.21 25.25
C PRO A 163 -10.63 1.67 25.11
N ALA A 164 -11.60 2.58 25.13
CA ALA A 164 -11.39 4.04 25.10
C ALA A 164 -10.78 4.57 26.40
#